data_AF-A0A222P3P5-F1
#
_entry.id   AF-A0A222P3P5-F1
#
_cell.length_a   1.000
_cell.length_b   1.000
_cell.length_c   1.000
_cell.angle_alpha   90.00
_cell.angle_beta   90.00
_cell.angle_gamma   90.00
#
_symmetry.space_group_name_H-M   'P 1'
#
loop_
_entity.id
_entity.type
_entity.pdbx_description
1 polymer ?
#
loop_
_entity_poly.entity_id
_entity_poly.type
_entity_poly.pdbx_seq_one_letter_code
_entity_poly.pdbx_strand_id
1 'polypeptide(L)'
;MRRSLTQLIIDDLAGLAQLETDIIASEEAIRFLIAMFKDKKALKNIEFVHKDQFFSYLQKRVMEDSSFLTKAGHYQFFIEVGARSKAKQRDPATIHYCALDLFIRPGLPPLAFVADHYRLSSGYYMEFQTISEKLGIQFVVAGDEYYQTDSVHCPVFTLMHLLLTAKDEKLLTLLEKKVGHRKTVDVVNLPWDNLPPEYVMYPQSLTTILNFVDRIKGREGLEKHMPSPILSSFGYEEKVTGFLFPVKSNKAELNNKIRSKGIKYLAAEYAGLAVLELEQTPALYTDKMLVALCYKERYPAVYKILCKALAIEEAVPFTDKYGPQAHPIFELAFAHATVLEICLKNSEFKRIFTNESILLLMQKGFLDPFNLFKKLTTIASSIELNQQTINQLANNLQACSILAEVVGSQRTVDKELLLGLMFSSKTKSFFQNGLLVDLFKKGEISLAMIDKILPYKINKKEFSALNDNEKMEYLTKLFSLEEAPGNLLEDANFAVSTPIPVKNALVSNGLKTALDIFDMPHDESAPEVEELFLIPESSAVTVVTTEATQKPGINVGLLVQSMTKGGILNTVKPSEQPKNSAEEVKVTL
;
A
#
# COMPACT_ATOMS: atom_id res chain seq x y z
N MET A 1 1.73 2.73 -18.51
CA MET A 1 3.15 2.89 -18.16
C MET A 1 3.46 1.80 -17.15
N ARG A 2 4.57 1.06 -17.31
CA ARG A 2 4.94 0.02 -16.35
C ARG A 2 5.81 0.64 -15.28
N ARG A 3 5.50 0.41 -14.01
CA ARG A 3 6.18 1.07 -12.90
C ARG A 3 7.08 0.09 -12.17
N SER A 4 8.28 0.56 -11.81
CA SER A 4 9.18 -0.14 -10.88
C SER A 4 8.58 -0.14 -9.47
N LEU A 5 9.15 -0.94 -8.57
CA LEU A 5 8.73 -0.92 -7.17
C LEU A 5 9.02 0.44 -6.54
N THR A 6 10.15 1.06 -6.87
CA THR A 6 10.46 2.44 -6.47
C THR A 6 9.37 3.42 -6.90
N GLN A 7 8.96 3.40 -8.17
CA GLN A 7 7.92 4.31 -8.67
C GLN A 7 6.56 4.05 -8.01
N LEU A 8 6.21 2.78 -7.77
CA LEU A 8 4.97 2.42 -7.07
C LEU A 8 4.94 2.94 -5.63
N ILE A 9 6.07 2.86 -4.92
CA ILE A 9 6.21 3.42 -3.57
C ILE A 9 6.12 4.95 -3.62
N ILE A 10 6.78 5.62 -4.59
CA ILE A 10 6.70 7.08 -4.75
C ILE A 10 5.26 7.53 -5.01
N ASP A 11 4.53 6.86 -5.91
CA ASP A 11 3.13 7.17 -6.22
C ASP A 11 2.24 7.01 -4.98
N ASP A 12 2.48 5.98 -4.17
CA ASP A 12 1.76 5.72 -2.92
C ASP A 12 2.05 6.79 -1.84
N LEU A 13 3.32 7.17 -1.69
CA LEU A 13 3.76 8.26 -0.80
C LEU A 13 3.22 9.62 -1.25
N ALA A 14 3.13 9.88 -2.55
CA ALA A 14 2.51 11.08 -3.09
C ALA A 14 1.02 11.15 -2.73
N GLY A 15 0.33 10.00 -2.73
CA GLY A 15 -1.02 9.87 -2.18
C GLY A 15 -1.07 10.26 -0.70
N LEU A 16 -0.18 9.69 0.13
CA LEU A 16 -0.08 9.99 1.56
C LEU A 16 0.19 11.48 1.85
N ALA A 17 0.95 12.16 0.98
CA ALA A 17 1.28 13.58 1.13
C ALA A 17 0.12 14.54 0.81
N GLN A 18 -0.94 14.07 0.15
CA GLN A 18 -2.08 14.93 -0.20
C GLN A 18 -2.95 15.22 1.03
N LEU A 19 -2.92 16.49 1.48
CA LEU A 19 -3.64 17.00 2.66
C LEU A 19 -5.16 16.76 2.68
N GLU A 20 -5.77 16.45 1.53
CA GLU A 20 -7.21 16.23 1.39
C GLU A 20 -7.59 14.76 1.32
N THR A 21 -6.60 13.85 1.21
CA THR A 21 -6.89 12.43 1.05
C THR A 21 -6.92 11.73 2.40
N ASP A 22 -7.70 10.65 2.44
CA ASP A 22 -7.68 9.65 3.50
C ASP A 22 -7.03 8.37 2.93
N ILE A 23 -5.87 8.53 2.29
CA ILE A 23 -5.11 7.42 1.70
C ILE A 23 -4.33 6.69 2.80
N ILE A 24 -4.45 5.37 2.82
CA ILE A 24 -3.63 4.49 3.66
C ILE A 24 -2.34 4.16 2.91
N ALA A 25 -1.21 4.36 3.57
CA ALA A 25 0.07 3.92 3.07
C ALA A 25 0.10 2.39 2.83
N SER A 26 0.61 1.99 1.68
CA SER A 26 0.90 0.60 1.35
C SER A 26 1.87 -0.03 2.36
N GLU A 27 1.91 -1.36 2.41
CA GLU A 27 2.88 -2.07 3.26
C GLU A 27 4.31 -1.71 2.83
N GLU A 28 4.51 -1.62 1.53
CA GLU A 28 5.76 -1.29 0.87
C GLU A 28 6.26 0.11 1.27
N ALA A 29 5.40 1.12 1.23
CA ALA A 29 5.73 2.48 1.68
C ALA A 29 6.07 2.52 3.17
N ILE A 30 5.31 1.83 4.02
CA ILE A 30 5.57 1.75 5.46
C ILE A 30 6.92 1.07 5.74
N ARG A 31 7.19 -0.08 5.11
CA ARG A 31 8.47 -0.79 5.26
C ARG A 31 9.64 0.05 4.79
N PHE A 32 9.48 0.77 3.68
CA PHE A 32 10.50 1.67 3.19
C PHE A 32 10.77 2.83 4.16
N LEU A 33 9.73 3.48 4.69
CA LEU A 33 9.87 4.54 5.70
C LEU A 33 10.67 4.05 6.93
N ILE A 34 10.33 2.87 7.45
CA ILE A 34 11.03 2.27 8.59
C ILE A 34 12.50 2.00 8.24
N ALA A 35 12.78 1.42 7.07
CA ALA A 35 14.14 1.13 6.62
C ALA A 35 14.97 2.42 6.47
N MET A 36 14.42 3.45 5.83
CA MET A 36 15.08 4.75 5.68
C MET A 36 15.46 5.35 7.04
N PHE A 37 14.53 5.40 7.99
CA PHE A 37 14.84 5.96 9.31
C PHE A 37 15.78 5.08 10.14
N LYS A 38 15.75 3.75 9.95
CA LYS A 38 16.73 2.82 10.52
C LYS A 38 18.13 3.09 9.99
N ASP A 39 18.29 3.24 8.68
CA ASP A 39 19.59 3.48 8.03
C ASP A 39 20.17 4.85 8.41
N LYS A 40 19.29 5.85 8.61
CA LYS A 40 19.64 7.16 9.18
C LYS A 40 19.91 7.14 10.69
N LYS A 41 19.86 5.97 11.34
CA LYS A 41 20.03 5.78 12.79
C LYS A 41 19.05 6.59 13.66
N ALA A 42 17.89 6.94 13.09
CA ALA A 42 16.82 7.65 13.81
C ALA A 42 15.93 6.69 14.61
N LEU A 43 16.01 5.38 14.33
CA LEU A 43 15.31 4.32 15.05
C LEU A 43 16.33 3.37 15.72
N LYS A 44 15.93 2.77 16.84
CA LYS A 44 16.77 1.91 17.69
C LYS A 44 16.35 0.45 17.60
N ASN A 45 17.17 -0.39 16.98
CA ASN A 45 16.94 -1.83 16.84
C ASN A 45 15.51 -2.18 16.41
N ILE A 46 14.98 -1.43 15.43
CA ILE A 46 13.59 -1.52 14.98
C ILE A 46 13.34 -2.80 14.18
N GLU A 47 12.19 -3.41 14.48
CA GLU A 47 11.63 -4.57 13.79
C GLU A 47 10.16 -4.32 13.41
N PHE A 48 9.74 -4.83 12.25
CA PHE A 48 8.35 -4.83 11.83
C PHE A 48 7.76 -6.22 12.07
N VAL A 49 6.70 -6.33 12.87
CA VAL A 49 6.14 -7.62 13.28
C VAL A 49 4.61 -7.60 13.24
N HIS A 50 4.00 -8.71 12.84
CA HIS A 50 2.56 -8.88 13.03
C HIS A 50 2.26 -9.31 14.47
N LYS A 51 1.11 -8.87 15.03
CA LYS A 51 0.74 -9.16 16.43
C LYS A 51 0.83 -10.65 16.79
N ASP A 52 0.33 -11.51 15.91
CA ASP A 52 0.28 -12.97 16.12
C ASP A 52 1.68 -13.61 16.10
N GLN A 53 2.68 -12.93 15.55
CA GLN A 53 4.06 -13.39 15.47
C GLN A 53 4.94 -12.82 16.59
N PHE A 54 4.47 -11.79 17.30
CA PHE A 54 5.31 -11.03 18.22
C PHE A 54 5.82 -11.86 19.40
N PHE A 55 4.96 -12.67 20.02
CA PHE A 55 5.37 -13.57 21.10
C PHE A 55 6.42 -14.58 20.64
N SER A 56 6.18 -15.25 19.50
CA SER A 56 7.10 -16.22 18.92
C SER A 56 8.44 -15.59 18.52
N TYR A 57 8.42 -14.34 18.02
CA TYR A 57 9.61 -13.57 17.72
C TYR A 57 10.46 -13.36 18.99
N LEU A 58 9.84 -12.87 20.08
CA LEU A 58 10.56 -12.65 21.35
C LEU A 58 11.10 -13.95 21.94
N GLN A 59 10.31 -15.04 21.92
CA GLN A 59 10.77 -16.36 22.38
C GLN A 59 11.99 -16.85 21.60
N LYS A 60 11.95 -16.72 20.27
CA LYS A 60 13.09 -17.09 19.41
C LYS A 60 14.33 -16.30 19.78
N ARG A 61 14.21 -14.99 20.01
CA ARG A 61 15.35 -14.14 20.44
C ARG A 61 15.93 -14.57 21.78
N VAL A 62 15.08 -14.94 22.75
CA VAL A 62 15.51 -15.48 24.05
C VAL A 62 16.22 -16.84 23.90
N MET A 63 15.75 -17.69 22.98
CA MET A 63 16.39 -18.97 22.71
C MET A 63 17.75 -18.84 21.99
N GLU A 64 17.86 -17.89 21.05
CA GLU A 64 19.10 -17.60 20.32
C GLU A 64 20.14 -16.91 21.20
N ASP A 65 19.70 -16.05 22.12
CA ASP A 65 20.53 -15.34 23.08
C ASP A 65 19.83 -15.34 24.45
N SER A 66 20.28 -16.24 25.33
CA SER A 66 19.74 -16.36 26.69
C SER A 66 19.94 -15.08 27.53
N SER A 67 20.81 -14.17 27.09
CA SER A 67 21.04 -12.88 27.75
C SER A 67 20.14 -11.75 27.22
N PHE A 68 19.34 -11.99 26.16
CA PHE A 68 18.54 -10.97 25.48
C PHE A 68 17.67 -10.12 26.43
N LEU A 69 16.97 -10.75 27.38
CA LEU A 69 16.12 -10.05 28.36
C LEU A 69 16.84 -9.59 29.65
N THR A 70 18.16 -9.71 29.70
CA THR A 70 18.97 -9.34 30.88
C THR A 70 20.02 -8.28 30.58
N LYS A 71 20.47 -8.18 29.33
CA LYS A 71 21.45 -7.20 28.88
C LYS A 71 20.77 -5.90 28.50
N ALA A 72 21.27 -4.77 29.03
CA ALA A 72 20.75 -3.44 28.73
C ALA A 72 20.55 -3.23 27.22
N GLY A 73 19.36 -2.78 26.84
CA GLY A 73 18.98 -2.64 25.45
C GLY A 73 17.67 -1.89 25.27
N HIS A 74 17.52 -1.28 24.09
CA HIS A 74 16.30 -0.60 23.66
C HIS A 74 15.96 -1.14 22.27
N TYR A 75 14.82 -1.81 22.19
CA TYR A 75 14.30 -2.42 20.97
C TYR A 75 12.98 -1.79 20.62
N GLN A 76 12.81 -1.45 19.35
CA GLN A 76 11.59 -0.83 18.86
C GLN A 76 10.84 -1.82 17.98
N PHE A 77 9.52 -1.77 18.03
CA PHE A 77 8.65 -2.63 17.26
C PHE A 77 7.53 -1.82 16.62
N PHE A 78 7.41 -1.94 15.30
CA PHE A 78 6.28 -1.47 14.53
C PHE A 78 5.31 -2.65 14.38
N ILE A 79 4.26 -2.67 15.21
CA ILE A 79 3.37 -3.83 15.31
C ILE A 79 2.17 -3.62 14.40
N GLU A 80 1.97 -4.52 13.44
CA GLU A 80 0.75 -4.59 12.61
C GLU A 80 -0.30 -5.48 13.28
N VAL A 81 -1.53 -4.99 13.35
CA VAL A 81 -2.70 -5.67 13.91
C VAL A 81 -3.76 -5.79 12.83
N GLY A 82 -4.35 -6.98 12.71
CA GLY A 82 -5.40 -7.25 11.73
C GLY A 82 -4.84 -7.87 10.44
N ALA A 83 -5.66 -8.68 9.78
CA ALA A 83 -5.28 -9.31 8.54
C ALA A 83 -5.53 -8.33 7.39
N ARG A 84 -4.47 -8.03 6.62
CA ARG A 84 -4.65 -7.35 5.32
C ARG A 84 -5.59 -8.20 4.47
N SER A 85 -6.81 -7.73 4.22
CA SER A 85 -7.68 -8.41 3.28
C SER A 85 -7.07 -8.28 1.87
N LYS A 86 -7.04 -9.41 1.19
CA LYS A 86 -6.48 -9.69 -0.14
C LYS A 86 -6.83 -8.68 -1.25
N ALA A 87 -8.01 -8.06 -1.19
CA ALA A 87 -8.50 -7.09 -2.17
C ALA A 87 -8.54 -5.66 -1.62
N LYS A 88 -8.15 -5.49 -0.35
CA LYS A 88 -8.37 -4.24 0.39
C LYS A 88 -7.19 -3.84 1.25
N GLN A 89 -5.97 -3.93 0.73
CA GLN A 89 -4.74 -3.49 1.41
C GLN A 89 -4.82 -2.03 1.89
N ARG A 90 -5.70 -1.23 1.27
CA ARG A 90 -6.00 0.17 1.57
C ARG A 90 -7.38 0.39 2.22
N ASP A 91 -8.07 -0.66 2.70
CA ASP A 91 -9.33 -0.48 3.45
C ASP A 91 -9.05 -0.16 4.92
N PRO A 92 -9.52 1.02 5.38
CA PRO A 92 -9.25 1.49 6.74
C PRO A 92 -9.75 0.59 7.86
N ALA A 93 -10.76 -0.25 7.60
CA ALA A 93 -11.38 -1.06 8.64
C ALA A 93 -10.59 -2.32 9.02
N THR A 94 -9.48 -2.67 8.33
CA THR A 94 -8.89 -4.02 8.50
C THR A 94 -7.52 -4.08 9.15
N ILE A 95 -6.81 -2.94 9.27
CA ILE A 95 -5.41 -2.91 9.69
C ILE A 95 -5.19 -1.76 10.67
N HIS A 96 -4.51 -2.05 11.78
CA HIS A 96 -4.08 -1.07 12.78
C HIS A 96 -2.59 -1.21 13.08
N TYR A 97 -1.96 -0.14 13.52
CA TYR A 97 -0.55 -0.17 13.95
C TYR A 97 -0.38 0.46 15.32
N CYS A 98 0.47 -0.14 16.12
CA CYS A 98 0.93 0.45 17.37
C CYS A 98 2.45 0.41 17.48
N ALA A 99 2.98 1.40 18.19
CA ALA A 99 4.39 1.51 18.50
C ALA A 99 4.65 0.78 19.82
N LEU A 100 5.71 -0.04 19.86
CA LEU A 100 6.18 -0.63 21.10
C LEU A 100 7.69 -0.40 21.26
N ASP A 101 8.07 0.14 22.41
CA ASP A 101 9.45 0.31 22.86
C ASP A 101 9.74 -0.65 24.01
N LEU A 102 10.62 -1.63 23.80
CA LEU A 102 11.06 -2.58 24.80
C LEU A 102 12.41 -2.16 25.38
N PHE A 103 12.40 -1.81 26.67
CA PHE A 103 13.58 -1.48 27.46
C PHE A 103 13.99 -2.69 28.30
N ILE A 104 15.20 -3.20 28.06
CA ILE A 104 15.80 -4.23 28.89
C ILE A 104 16.58 -3.57 30.02
N ARG A 105 16.18 -3.84 31.25
CA ARG A 105 16.70 -3.21 32.47
C ARG A 105 17.53 -4.23 33.26
N PRO A 106 18.86 -4.11 33.34
CA PRO A 106 19.67 -5.07 34.09
C PRO A 106 19.22 -5.20 35.54
N GLY A 107 18.94 -6.43 35.98
CA GLY A 107 18.50 -6.73 37.36
C GLY A 107 17.03 -6.39 37.68
N LEU A 108 16.27 -5.90 36.70
CA LEU A 108 14.84 -5.62 36.81
C LEU A 108 14.07 -6.33 35.69
N PRO A 109 12.75 -6.54 35.82
CA PRO A 109 11.94 -7.03 34.71
C PRO A 109 12.09 -6.11 33.47
N PRO A 110 12.08 -6.62 32.23
CA PRO A 110 11.97 -5.75 31.06
C PRO A 110 10.70 -4.89 31.10
N LEU A 111 10.74 -3.71 30.49
CA LEU A 111 9.61 -2.79 30.44
C LEU A 111 9.29 -2.44 28.98
N ALA A 112 8.06 -2.73 28.55
CA ALA A 112 7.53 -2.37 27.25
C ALA A 112 6.62 -1.14 27.38
N PHE A 113 6.89 -0.10 26.61
CA PHE A 113 6.00 1.03 26.44
C PHE A 113 5.26 0.89 25.12
N VAL A 114 3.94 0.96 25.17
CA VAL A 114 3.08 0.85 23.99
C VAL A 114 2.36 2.16 23.80
N ALA A 115 2.43 2.72 22.60
CA ALA A 115 1.59 3.84 22.20
C ALA A 115 0.54 3.39 21.20
N ASP A 116 -0.70 3.29 21.71
CA ASP A 116 -1.88 3.09 20.88
C ASP A 116 -2.72 4.35 20.81
N HIS A 117 -2.66 4.98 19.65
CA HIS A 117 -3.35 6.22 19.36
C HIS A 117 -4.86 6.00 19.04
N TYR A 118 -5.29 4.75 18.80
CA TYR A 118 -6.63 4.36 18.37
C TYR A 118 -7.23 3.26 19.28
N ARG A 119 -7.33 3.58 20.58
CA ARG A 119 -7.57 2.64 21.70
C ARG A 119 -8.84 1.77 21.68
N LEU A 120 -9.74 1.90 20.69
CA LEU A 120 -10.88 0.99 20.54
C LEU A 120 -10.55 -0.34 19.87
N SER A 121 -9.33 -0.53 19.37
CA SER A 121 -8.89 -1.85 18.91
C SER A 121 -8.59 -2.74 20.12
N SER A 122 -9.60 -3.43 20.65
CA SER A 122 -9.49 -4.39 21.76
C SER A 122 -8.63 -5.63 21.44
N GLY A 123 -8.08 -5.74 20.23
CA GLY A 123 -7.59 -6.99 19.65
C GLY A 123 -6.15 -7.40 19.93
N TYR A 124 -5.42 -6.73 20.84
CA TYR A 124 -4.01 -7.10 21.14
C TYR A 124 -3.62 -7.04 22.63
N TYR A 125 -4.47 -6.56 23.54
CA TYR A 125 -4.15 -6.45 24.97
C TYR A 125 -3.96 -7.82 25.63
N MET A 126 -4.67 -8.84 25.17
CA MET A 126 -4.51 -10.23 25.63
C MET A 126 -3.14 -10.80 25.25
N GLU A 127 -2.62 -10.44 24.07
CA GLU A 127 -1.31 -10.84 23.60
C GLU A 127 -0.22 -10.22 24.48
N PHE A 128 -0.36 -8.94 24.85
CA PHE A 128 0.55 -8.30 25.79
C PHE A 128 0.47 -8.91 27.18
N GLN A 129 -0.73 -9.24 27.68
CA GLN A 129 -0.88 -9.98 28.93
C GLN A 129 -0.18 -11.34 28.86
N THR A 130 -0.36 -12.08 27.77
CA THR A 130 0.29 -13.39 27.56
C THR A 130 1.82 -13.25 27.53
N ILE A 131 2.35 -12.24 26.83
CA ILE A 131 3.79 -11.95 26.80
C ILE A 131 4.29 -11.57 28.19
N SER A 132 3.52 -10.75 28.91
CA SER A 132 3.81 -10.31 30.28
C SER A 132 3.97 -11.53 31.19
N GLU A 133 2.98 -12.42 31.22
CA GLU A 133 2.97 -13.62 32.06
C GLU A 133 4.10 -14.60 31.71
N LYS A 134 4.35 -14.83 30.41
CA LYS A 134 5.29 -15.86 29.95
C LYS A 134 6.75 -15.41 29.90
N LEU A 135 6.99 -14.13 29.61
CA LEU A 135 8.34 -13.56 29.45
C LEU A 135 8.72 -12.58 30.56
N GLY A 136 7.82 -12.28 31.50
CA GLY A 136 8.08 -11.37 32.61
C GLY A 136 8.26 -9.91 32.19
N ILE A 137 7.69 -9.50 31.04
CA ILE A 137 7.80 -8.15 30.51
C ILE A 137 6.67 -7.28 31.07
N GLN A 138 6.99 -6.18 31.74
CA GLN A 138 5.98 -5.24 32.25
C GLN A 138 5.52 -4.31 31.13
N PHE A 139 4.21 -4.13 30.96
CA PHE A 139 3.67 -3.27 29.90
C PHE A 139 3.11 -1.97 30.47
N VAL A 140 3.51 -0.84 29.88
CA VAL A 140 2.92 0.48 30.10
C VAL A 140 2.27 0.91 28.81
N VAL A 141 0.95 1.07 28.80
CA VAL A 141 0.21 1.46 27.59
C VAL A 141 -0.22 2.91 27.73
N ALA A 142 0.28 3.77 26.83
CA ALA A 142 -0.20 5.13 26.70
C ALA A 142 -1.65 5.14 26.21
N GLY A 143 -2.50 5.88 26.91
CA GLY A 143 -3.85 6.19 26.48
C GLY A 143 -4.89 6.17 27.59
N ASP A 144 -6.06 6.69 27.23
CA ASP A 144 -7.31 6.85 28.00
C ASP A 144 -8.40 7.60 27.22
N GLU A 145 -8.04 8.37 26.19
CA GLU A 145 -8.94 9.00 25.22
C GLU A 145 -8.48 8.80 23.76
N TYR A 146 -9.35 9.10 22.79
CA TYR A 146 -9.03 9.09 21.36
C TYR A 146 -8.00 10.18 21.02
N TYR A 147 -6.82 9.75 20.58
CA TYR A 147 -5.81 10.65 20.04
C TYR A 147 -5.88 10.69 18.50
N GLN A 148 -6.01 9.52 17.89
CA GLN A 148 -6.38 9.33 16.50
C GLN A 148 -7.90 9.13 16.40
N THR A 149 -8.50 9.78 15.41
CA THR A 149 -9.95 9.78 15.12
C THR A 149 -10.30 9.21 13.75
N ASP A 150 -9.33 9.04 12.85
CA ASP A 150 -9.50 8.29 11.60
C ASP A 150 -8.84 6.91 11.67
N SER A 151 -8.98 6.12 10.62
CA SER A 151 -8.46 4.76 10.52
C SER A 151 -7.27 4.62 9.57
N VAL A 152 -6.68 5.74 9.12
CA VAL A 152 -5.68 5.73 8.03
C VAL A 152 -4.29 6.18 8.47
N HIS A 153 -4.18 7.04 9.49
CA HIS A 153 -2.89 7.62 9.91
C HIS A 153 -2.17 6.85 11.02
N CYS A 154 -2.67 5.69 11.45
CA CYS A 154 -1.98 4.87 12.47
C CYS A 154 -0.53 4.51 12.11
N PRO A 155 -0.11 4.29 10.85
CA PRO A 155 1.31 4.07 10.54
C PRO A 155 2.16 5.32 10.81
N VAL A 156 1.63 6.51 10.51
CA VAL A 156 2.34 7.79 10.69
C VAL A 156 2.49 8.10 12.17
N PHE A 157 1.42 7.93 12.96
CA PHE A 157 1.49 8.08 14.42
C PHE A 157 2.45 7.08 15.05
N THR A 158 2.43 5.82 14.60
CA THR A 158 3.35 4.78 15.06
C THR A 158 4.81 5.17 14.78
N LEU A 159 5.12 5.59 13.55
CA LEU A 159 6.47 6.00 13.17
C LEU A 159 6.93 7.26 13.94
N MET A 160 6.06 8.26 14.04
CA MET A 160 6.30 9.48 14.83
C MET A 160 6.67 9.13 16.27
N HIS A 161 5.90 8.22 16.88
CA HIS A 161 6.11 7.82 18.25
C HIS A 161 7.48 7.15 18.42
N LEU A 162 7.81 6.19 17.56
CA LEU A 162 9.10 5.49 17.61
C LEU A 162 10.29 6.44 17.37
N LEU A 163 10.15 7.42 16.47
CA LEU A 163 11.17 8.45 16.24
C LEU A 163 11.35 9.36 17.47
N LEU A 164 10.27 9.65 18.19
CA LEU A 164 10.31 10.45 19.41
C LEU A 164 10.93 9.67 20.58
N THR A 165 10.50 8.43 20.81
CA THR A 165 11.04 7.58 21.88
C THR A 165 12.50 7.21 21.65
N ALA A 166 12.95 7.14 20.39
CA ALA A 166 14.34 6.91 20.06
C ALA A 166 15.28 8.02 20.59
N LYS A 167 14.81 9.27 20.65
CA LYS A 167 15.61 10.42 21.12
C LYS A 167 15.28 10.87 22.55
N ASP A 168 14.21 10.35 23.16
CA ASP A 168 13.80 10.72 24.52
C ASP A 168 14.57 9.93 25.59
N GLU A 169 15.63 10.53 26.10
CA GLU A 169 16.46 9.94 27.16
C GLU A 169 15.75 9.89 28.53
N LYS A 170 14.66 10.62 28.72
CA LYS A 170 13.94 10.72 30.01
C LYS A 170 12.76 9.78 30.09
N LEU A 171 12.29 9.23 28.97
CA LEU A 171 11.14 8.34 28.91
C LEU A 171 11.26 7.14 29.85
N LEU A 172 12.37 6.40 29.81
CA LEU A 172 12.55 5.23 30.66
C LEU A 172 12.41 5.57 32.15
N THR A 173 13.00 6.69 32.59
CA THR A 173 12.88 7.15 33.97
C THR A 173 11.43 7.50 34.34
N LEU A 174 10.67 8.10 33.41
CA LEU A 174 9.26 8.40 33.60
C LEU A 174 8.43 7.12 33.74
N LEU A 175 8.68 6.13 32.89
CA LEU A 175 7.99 4.84 32.92
C LEU A 175 8.30 4.05 34.19
N GLU A 176 9.56 4.04 34.64
CA GLU A 176 9.96 3.40 35.89
C GLU A 176 9.26 4.00 37.10
N LYS A 177 9.12 5.33 37.16
CA LYS A 177 8.34 6.01 38.21
C LYS A 177 6.86 5.61 38.19
N LYS A 178 6.30 5.36 37.00
CA LYS A 178 4.89 5.00 36.84
C LYS A 178 4.58 3.58 37.30
N VAL A 179 5.44 2.61 36.96
CA VAL A 179 5.28 1.20 37.36
C VAL A 179 5.69 0.99 38.83
N GLY A 180 6.59 1.83 39.34
CA GLY A 180 7.14 1.72 40.69
C GLY A 180 8.02 0.49 40.88
N HIS A 181 8.34 0.14 42.12
CA HIS A 181 9.09 -1.09 42.45
C HIS A 181 8.20 -2.35 42.48
N ARG A 182 6.98 -2.28 41.94
CA ARG A 182 6.08 -3.43 41.91
C ARG A 182 6.70 -4.50 41.01
N LYS A 183 6.95 -5.67 41.60
CA LYS A 183 7.42 -6.88 40.89
C LYS A 183 6.29 -7.62 40.17
N THR A 184 5.05 -7.17 40.31
CA THR A 184 3.91 -7.80 39.65
C THR A 184 3.90 -7.47 38.15
N VAL A 185 3.47 -8.46 37.40
CA VAL A 185 3.45 -8.53 35.94
C VAL A 185 2.10 -7.94 35.52
N ASP A 186 2.05 -6.62 35.34
CA ASP A 186 0.80 -5.88 35.10
C ASP A 186 0.88 -5.07 33.80
N VAL A 187 -0.28 -4.91 33.14
CA VAL A 187 -0.49 -3.90 32.10
C VAL A 187 -0.95 -2.62 32.78
N VAL A 188 -0.11 -1.58 32.77
CA VAL A 188 -0.37 -0.29 33.42
C VAL A 188 -0.78 0.74 32.39
N ASN A 189 -1.92 1.41 32.61
CA ASN A 189 -2.35 2.52 31.75
C ASN A 189 -1.64 3.82 32.13
N LEU A 190 -1.18 4.56 31.13
CA LEU A 190 -0.56 5.88 31.24
C LEU A 190 -1.37 6.91 30.44
N PRO A 191 -2.16 7.78 31.10
CA PRO A 191 -2.87 8.87 30.43
C PRO A 191 -1.93 9.75 29.60
N TRP A 192 -2.41 10.25 28.45
CA TRP A 192 -1.61 11.09 27.54
C TRP A 192 -1.06 12.34 28.22
N ASP A 193 -1.80 12.93 29.17
CA ASP A 193 -1.37 14.11 29.94
C ASP A 193 -0.17 13.83 30.87
N ASN A 194 0.18 12.57 31.12
CA ASN A 194 1.38 12.22 31.88
C ASN A 194 2.64 12.06 31.02
N LEU A 195 2.52 12.13 29.70
CA LEU A 195 3.66 12.18 28.79
C LEU A 195 4.10 13.63 28.54
N PRO A 196 5.35 13.85 28.10
CA PRO A 196 5.78 15.15 27.60
C PRO A 196 4.84 15.65 26.48
N PRO A 197 4.58 16.97 26.36
CA PRO A 197 3.69 17.51 25.34
C PRO A 197 4.06 17.14 23.89
N GLU A 198 5.33 16.79 23.64
CA GLU A 198 5.84 16.35 22.33
C GLU A 198 5.13 15.09 21.80
N TYR A 199 4.66 14.21 22.69
CA TYR A 199 3.90 13.01 22.34
C TYR A 199 2.48 13.32 21.87
N VAL A 200 2.01 14.56 22.07
CA VAL A 200 0.63 14.99 21.84
C VAL A 200 0.61 16.17 20.84
N MET A 201 1.58 16.28 19.93
CA MET A 201 1.72 17.43 19.00
C MET A 201 0.84 17.40 17.74
N TYR A 202 0.34 16.22 17.34
CA TYR A 202 -0.41 16.04 16.10
C TYR A 202 -1.84 15.46 16.27
N PRO A 203 -2.61 15.87 17.30
CA PRO A 203 -3.97 15.37 17.49
C PRO A 203 -4.86 15.77 16.32
N GLN A 204 -5.84 14.93 15.97
CA GLN A 204 -6.72 15.18 14.83
C GLN A 204 -7.97 16.01 15.18
N SER A 205 -8.28 16.18 16.46
CA SER A 205 -9.46 16.90 16.92
C SER A 205 -9.10 18.07 17.86
N LEU A 206 -9.82 19.18 17.71
CA LEU A 206 -9.71 20.31 18.63
C LEU A 206 -10.09 19.92 20.06
N THR A 207 -11.05 19.01 20.21
CA THR A 207 -11.45 18.49 21.52
C THR A 207 -10.31 17.78 22.23
N THR A 208 -9.55 16.94 21.52
CA THR A 208 -8.35 16.27 22.08
C THR A 208 -7.31 17.30 22.53
N ILE A 209 -7.09 18.36 21.76
CA ILE A 209 -6.17 19.46 22.13
C ILE A 209 -6.64 20.13 23.42
N LEU A 210 -7.91 20.56 23.47
CA LEU A 210 -8.46 21.28 24.61
C LEU A 210 -8.48 20.42 25.88
N ASN A 211 -8.88 19.15 25.77
CA ASN A 211 -8.85 18.20 26.88
C ASN A 211 -7.43 18.04 27.42
N PHE A 212 -6.43 17.88 26.54
CA PHE A 212 -5.04 17.77 26.94
C PHE A 212 -4.56 19.03 27.67
N VAL A 213 -4.86 20.21 27.13
CA VAL A 213 -4.51 21.50 27.76
C VAL A 213 -5.14 21.64 29.14
N ASP A 214 -6.44 21.36 29.26
CA ASP A 214 -7.18 21.46 30.52
C ASP A 214 -6.64 20.48 31.58
N ARG A 215 -6.28 19.25 31.18
CA ARG A 215 -5.67 18.25 32.08
C ARG A 215 -4.29 18.68 32.57
N ILE A 216 -3.45 19.21 31.69
CA ILE A 216 -2.12 19.72 32.08
C ILE A 216 -2.25 20.90 33.05
N LYS A 217 -3.13 21.87 32.75
CA LYS A 217 -3.39 23.00 33.66
C LYS A 217 -3.96 22.54 35.00
N GLY A 218 -4.88 21.58 34.98
CA GLY A 218 -5.42 20.96 36.18
C GLY A 218 -4.33 20.31 37.04
N ARG A 219 -3.36 19.63 36.43
CA ARG A 219 -2.20 19.05 37.12
C ARG A 219 -1.29 20.11 37.75
N GLU A 220 -1.16 21.26 37.10
CA GLU A 220 -0.39 22.40 37.62
C GLU A 220 -1.18 23.25 38.64
N GLY A 221 -2.46 22.93 38.88
CA GLY A 221 -3.34 23.71 39.76
C GLY A 221 -3.67 25.10 39.21
N LEU A 222 -3.62 25.28 37.88
CA LEU A 222 -3.80 26.56 37.22
C LEU A 222 -5.26 26.78 36.81
N GLU A 223 -5.71 28.04 36.88
CA GLU A 223 -6.99 28.44 36.31
C GLU A 223 -6.98 28.40 34.77
N LYS A 224 -8.16 28.25 34.16
CA LYS A 224 -8.31 28.09 32.70
C LYS A 224 -7.62 29.17 31.86
N HIS A 225 -7.59 30.41 32.37
CA HIS A 225 -7.04 31.57 31.65
C HIS A 225 -5.53 31.74 31.84
N MET A 226 -4.90 31.05 32.81
CA MET A 226 -3.46 31.15 33.04
C MET A 226 -2.69 30.27 32.04
N PRO A 227 -1.53 30.73 31.54
CA PRO A 227 -0.66 29.91 30.69
C PRO A 227 -0.01 28.79 31.52
N SER A 228 0.15 27.62 30.91
CA SER A 228 0.81 26.46 31.53
C SER A 228 2.33 26.56 31.33
N PRO A 229 3.15 26.62 32.39
CA PRO A 229 4.61 26.55 32.27
C PRO A 229 5.10 25.32 31.51
N ILE A 230 4.49 24.15 31.74
CA ILE A 230 4.80 22.93 31.00
C ILE A 230 4.53 23.14 29.52
N LEU A 231 3.32 23.52 29.10
CA LEU A 231 3.01 23.69 27.68
C LEU A 231 3.86 24.77 27.01
N SER A 232 4.10 25.90 27.69
CA SER A 232 4.94 26.99 27.19
C SER A 232 6.39 26.56 26.98
N SER A 233 6.97 25.77 27.90
CA SER A 233 8.35 25.30 27.78
C SER A 233 8.61 24.41 26.54
N PHE A 234 7.57 23.74 26.04
CA PHE A 234 7.64 22.90 24.83
C PHE A 234 7.19 23.62 23.55
N GLY A 235 6.76 24.89 23.65
CA GLY A 235 6.17 25.64 22.55
C GLY A 235 4.92 24.97 21.97
N TYR A 236 4.14 24.27 22.83
CA TYR A 236 3.03 23.42 22.39
C TYR A 236 1.98 24.22 21.61
N GLU A 237 1.64 25.42 22.10
CA GLU A 237 0.64 26.28 21.50
C GLU A 237 1.03 26.74 20.09
N GLU A 238 2.26 27.25 19.92
CA GLU A 238 2.77 27.69 18.61
C GLU A 238 2.77 26.55 17.59
N LYS A 239 3.18 25.35 18.00
CA LYS A 239 3.20 24.17 17.13
C LYS A 239 1.81 23.71 16.73
N VAL A 240 0.89 23.58 17.69
CA VAL A 240 -0.45 23.03 17.44
C VAL A 240 -1.35 24.02 16.71
N THR A 241 -1.25 25.32 17.00
CA THR A 241 -2.06 26.35 16.33
C THR A 241 -1.78 26.44 14.83
N GLY A 242 -0.53 26.23 14.41
CA GLY A 242 -0.16 26.16 12.99
C GLY A 242 -0.88 25.06 12.21
N PHE A 243 -1.47 24.08 12.89
CA PHE A 243 -2.20 22.97 12.28
C PHE A 243 -3.72 23.14 12.29
N LEU A 244 -4.25 24.24 12.83
CA LEU A 244 -5.69 24.47 12.96
C LEU A 244 -6.25 25.19 11.73
N PHE A 245 -7.16 24.55 11.01
CA PHE A 245 -7.79 25.10 9.81
C PHE A 245 -9.31 25.15 9.92
N PRO A 246 -9.96 26.24 9.44
CA PRO A 246 -11.40 26.27 9.30
C PRO A 246 -11.86 25.25 8.26
N VAL A 247 -12.96 24.55 8.54
CA VAL A 247 -13.59 23.65 7.59
C VAL A 247 -14.37 24.48 6.57
N LYS A 248 -14.09 24.29 5.27
CA LYS A 248 -14.92 24.81 4.19
C LYS A 248 -15.79 23.69 3.68
N SER A 249 -17.12 23.81 3.82
CA SER A 249 -18.09 22.82 3.43
C SER A 249 -19.34 23.46 2.84
N ASN A 250 -19.99 22.74 1.93
CA ASN A 250 -21.31 23.10 1.42
C ASN A 250 -22.41 22.98 2.50
N LYS A 251 -22.11 22.34 3.64
CA LYS A 251 -22.99 22.29 4.83
C LYS A 251 -22.66 23.45 5.77
N ALA A 252 -23.57 24.41 5.93
CA ALA A 252 -23.37 25.62 6.74
C ALA A 252 -22.95 25.33 8.20
N GLU A 253 -23.47 24.25 8.79
CA GLU A 253 -23.15 23.79 10.15
C GLU A 253 -21.67 23.35 10.34
N LEU A 254 -20.97 23.04 9.26
CA LEU A 254 -19.55 22.66 9.29
C LEU A 254 -18.62 23.86 9.11
N ASN A 255 -19.11 24.98 8.53
CA ASN A 255 -18.27 26.15 8.20
C ASN A 255 -17.73 26.91 9.42
N ASN A 256 -18.29 26.67 10.60
CA ASN A 256 -17.81 27.23 11.87
C ASN A 256 -16.91 26.26 12.65
N LYS A 257 -16.57 25.10 12.09
CA LYS A 257 -15.71 24.09 12.75
C LYS A 257 -14.25 24.31 12.38
N ILE A 258 -13.37 24.03 13.32
CA ILE A 258 -11.91 23.98 13.14
C ILE A 258 -11.49 22.52 13.19
N ARG A 259 -10.60 22.11 12.28
CA ARG A 259 -9.95 20.80 12.30
C ARG A 259 -8.45 20.94 12.45
N SER A 260 -7.84 20.01 13.15
CA SER A 260 -6.39 19.87 13.15
C SER A 260 -5.95 19.04 11.96
N LYS A 261 -5.00 19.55 11.18
CA LYS A 261 -4.36 18.85 10.05
C LYS A 261 -2.95 18.37 10.39
N GLY A 262 -2.53 18.43 11.65
CA GLY A 262 -1.13 18.24 12.05
C GLY A 262 -0.55 16.92 11.54
N ILE A 263 -1.26 15.82 11.76
CA ILE A 263 -0.80 14.51 11.27
C ILE A 263 -0.72 14.40 9.75
N LYS A 264 -1.55 15.15 9.01
CA LYS A 264 -1.48 15.19 7.53
C LYS A 264 -0.23 15.93 7.06
N TYR A 265 0.14 17.01 7.74
CA TYR A 265 1.42 17.70 7.50
C TYR A 265 2.61 16.80 7.82
N LEU A 266 2.54 16.05 8.94
CA LEU A 266 3.59 15.10 9.31
C LEU A 266 3.70 13.95 8.29
N ALA A 267 2.57 13.43 7.81
CA ALA A 267 2.52 12.42 6.77
C ALA A 267 3.16 12.93 5.47
N ALA A 268 2.86 14.17 5.06
CA ALA A 268 3.48 14.82 3.91
C ALA A 268 4.98 15.07 4.09
N GLU A 269 5.42 15.43 5.30
CA GLU A 269 6.83 15.58 5.64
C GLU A 269 7.58 14.25 5.49
N TYR A 270 7.07 13.17 6.10
CA TYR A 270 7.68 11.84 6.00
C TYR A 270 7.66 11.32 4.57
N ALA A 271 6.57 11.52 3.83
CA ALA A 271 6.49 11.17 2.42
C ALA A 271 7.51 11.94 1.57
N GLY A 272 7.65 13.25 1.79
CA GLY A 272 8.64 14.07 1.09
C GLY A 272 10.07 13.63 1.38
N LEU A 273 10.39 13.35 2.65
CA LEU A 273 11.71 12.80 3.04
C LEU A 273 11.99 11.45 2.36
N ALA A 274 10.98 10.58 2.27
CA ALA A 274 11.10 9.27 1.65
C ALA A 274 11.30 9.36 0.12
N VAL A 275 10.54 10.21 -0.56
CA VAL A 275 10.70 10.43 -2.01
C VAL A 275 12.08 11.01 -2.32
N LEU A 276 12.51 12.03 -1.57
CA LEU A 276 13.85 12.60 -1.71
C LEU A 276 14.94 11.54 -1.52
N GLU A 277 14.76 10.65 -0.55
CA GLU A 277 15.72 9.56 -0.32
C GLU A 277 15.80 8.59 -1.52
N LEU A 278 14.65 8.15 -2.05
CA LEU A 278 14.58 7.27 -3.21
C LEU A 278 15.20 7.91 -4.47
N GLU A 279 15.02 9.22 -4.65
CA GLU A 279 15.54 9.96 -5.80
C GLU A 279 17.04 10.28 -5.66
N GLN A 280 17.52 10.61 -4.46
CA GLN A 280 18.93 11.01 -4.23
C GLN A 280 19.88 9.82 -4.05
N THR A 281 19.37 8.67 -3.58
CA THR A 281 20.19 7.47 -3.31
C THR A 281 19.70 6.22 -4.04
N PRO A 282 19.47 6.27 -5.37
CA PRO A 282 18.92 5.13 -6.12
C PRO A 282 19.86 3.91 -6.12
N ALA A 283 21.17 4.13 -5.90
CA ALA A 283 22.16 3.05 -5.75
C ALA A 283 22.01 2.27 -4.43
N LEU A 284 21.46 2.90 -3.38
CA LEU A 284 21.22 2.26 -2.09
C LEU A 284 19.87 1.52 -2.12
N TYR A 285 18.80 2.22 -2.51
CA TYR A 285 17.45 1.69 -2.55
C TYR A 285 17.04 1.20 -3.95
N THR A 286 17.80 0.23 -4.46
CA THR A 286 17.48 -0.45 -5.73
C THR A 286 16.19 -1.26 -5.63
N ASP A 287 15.50 -1.51 -6.74
CA ASP A 287 14.33 -2.40 -6.76
C ASP A 287 14.64 -3.78 -6.18
N LYS A 288 15.85 -4.31 -6.40
CA LYS A 288 16.29 -5.57 -5.79
C LYS A 288 16.29 -5.51 -4.26
N MET A 289 16.77 -4.40 -3.69
CA MET A 289 16.79 -4.18 -2.25
C MET A 289 15.36 -3.99 -1.71
N LEU A 290 14.53 -3.20 -2.39
CA LEU A 290 13.14 -2.96 -2.01
C LEU A 290 12.31 -4.24 -2.09
N VAL A 291 12.54 -5.08 -3.12
CA VAL A 291 11.90 -6.40 -3.24
C VAL A 291 12.28 -7.30 -2.05
N ALA A 292 13.55 -7.29 -1.65
CA ALA A 292 14.00 -8.04 -0.49
C ALA A 292 13.40 -7.52 0.81
N LEU A 293 13.34 -6.19 0.99
CA LEU A 293 12.76 -5.54 2.16
C LEU A 293 11.27 -5.83 2.31
N CYS A 294 10.51 -5.75 1.21
CA CYS A 294 9.06 -5.81 1.24
C CYS A 294 8.50 -7.24 1.19
N TYR A 295 9.15 -8.15 0.46
CA TYR A 295 8.54 -9.45 0.14
C TYR A 295 9.28 -10.66 0.70
N LYS A 296 10.59 -10.59 1.00
CA LYS A 296 11.40 -11.78 1.30
C LYS A 296 10.88 -12.60 2.49
N GLU A 297 10.52 -11.92 3.57
CA GLU A 297 10.10 -12.58 4.80
C GLU A 297 8.61 -12.94 4.79
N ARG A 298 7.74 -11.98 4.42
CA ARG A 298 6.28 -12.13 4.50
C ARG A 298 5.68 -12.86 3.30
N TYR A 299 6.24 -12.67 2.12
CA TYR A 299 5.71 -13.20 0.85
C TYR A 299 6.82 -13.93 0.06
N PRO A 300 7.40 -15.01 0.61
CA PRO A 300 8.59 -15.66 0.05
C PRO A 300 8.37 -16.27 -1.34
N ALA A 301 7.15 -16.67 -1.71
CA ALA A 301 6.86 -17.14 -3.05
C ALA A 301 6.77 -15.97 -4.05
N VAL A 302 6.13 -14.86 -3.67
CA VAL A 302 6.10 -13.63 -4.47
C VAL A 302 7.51 -13.07 -4.66
N TYR A 303 8.32 -13.02 -3.59
CA TYR A 303 9.72 -12.61 -3.64
C TYR A 303 10.51 -13.37 -4.72
N LYS A 304 10.34 -14.70 -4.82
CA LYS A 304 11.01 -15.51 -5.85
C LYS A 304 10.60 -15.14 -7.27
N ILE A 305 9.33 -14.79 -7.49
CA ILE A 305 8.85 -14.33 -8.80
C ILE A 305 9.47 -12.97 -9.13
N LEU A 306 9.46 -12.03 -8.18
CA LEU A 306 10.01 -10.70 -8.38
C LEU A 306 11.53 -10.73 -8.66
N CYS A 307 12.28 -11.59 -7.97
CA CYS A 307 13.71 -11.79 -8.28
C CYS A 307 13.94 -12.36 -9.68
N LYS A 308 13.09 -13.29 -10.14
CA LYS A 308 13.17 -13.80 -11.52
C LYS A 308 12.81 -12.72 -12.55
N ALA A 309 11.80 -11.92 -12.24
CA ALA A 309 11.37 -10.81 -13.09
C ALA A 309 12.48 -9.76 -13.24
N LEU A 310 13.17 -9.40 -12.15
CA LEU A 310 14.35 -8.53 -12.19
C LEU A 310 15.46 -9.10 -13.09
N ALA A 311 15.78 -10.39 -12.96
CA ALA A 311 16.80 -11.02 -13.80
C ALA A 311 16.41 -11.02 -15.29
N ILE A 312 15.12 -11.20 -15.60
CA ILE A 312 14.60 -11.12 -16.97
C ILE A 312 14.62 -9.68 -17.50
N GLU A 313 14.29 -8.70 -16.66
CA GLU A 313 14.35 -7.27 -17.01
C GLU A 313 15.77 -6.84 -17.36
N GLU A 314 16.77 -7.29 -16.58
CA GLU A 314 18.19 -7.06 -16.85
C GLU A 314 18.66 -7.74 -18.15
N ALA A 315 18.22 -8.98 -18.40
CA ALA A 315 18.62 -9.75 -19.58
C ALA A 315 17.91 -9.29 -20.87
N VAL A 316 16.65 -8.88 -20.77
CA VAL A 316 15.78 -8.48 -21.90
C VAL A 316 15.04 -7.19 -21.54
N PRO A 317 15.72 -6.02 -21.59
CA PRO A 317 15.09 -4.75 -21.31
C PRO A 317 13.95 -4.44 -22.28
N PHE A 318 12.83 -3.92 -21.76
CA PHE A 318 11.75 -3.40 -22.59
C PHE A 318 11.80 -1.87 -22.55
N THR A 319 11.85 -1.24 -23.73
CA THR A 319 11.92 0.22 -23.85
C THR A 319 10.72 0.71 -24.64
N ASP A 320 10.00 1.70 -24.12
CA ASP A 320 8.99 2.43 -24.87
C ASP A 320 9.43 3.89 -25.10
N LYS A 321 8.51 4.75 -25.57
CA LYS A 321 8.80 6.17 -25.83
C LYS A 321 9.22 6.97 -24.59
N TYR A 322 9.04 6.43 -23.38
CA TYR A 322 9.43 7.04 -22.11
C TYR A 322 10.72 6.43 -21.54
N GLY A 323 11.38 5.52 -22.28
CA GLY A 323 12.61 4.86 -21.86
C GLY A 323 12.40 3.44 -21.34
N PRO A 324 13.40 2.87 -20.65
CA PRO A 324 13.32 1.55 -20.06
C PRO A 324 12.10 1.43 -19.12
N GLN A 325 11.39 0.31 -19.23
CA GLN A 325 10.20 0.02 -18.45
C GLN A 325 10.45 -1.19 -17.56
N ALA A 326 9.95 -1.09 -16.32
CA ALA A 326 10.03 -2.18 -15.37
C ALA A 326 9.16 -3.38 -15.78
N HIS A 327 9.46 -4.55 -15.21
CA HIS A 327 8.66 -5.75 -15.41
C HIS A 327 7.23 -5.56 -14.89
N PRO A 328 6.17 -5.82 -15.69
CA PRO A 328 4.79 -5.48 -15.31
C PRO A 328 4.24 -6.30 -14.13
N ILE A 329 5.00 -7.27 -13.62
CA ILE A 329 4.59 -8.10 -12.47
C ILE A 329 4.66 -7.33 -11.15
N PHE A 330 5.47 -6.25 -11.08
CA PHE A 330 5.54 -5.41 -9.89
C PHE A 330 4.19 -4.83 -9.52
N GLU A 331 3.42 -4.37 -10.51
CA GLU A 331 2.05 -3.87 -10.33
C GLU A 331 1.13 -4.91 -9.69
N LEU A 332 1.16 -6.13 -10.22
CA LEU A 332 0.34 -7.23 -9.70
C LEU A 332 0.76 -7.59 -8.27
N ALA A 333 2.06 -7.64 -7.99
CA ALA A 333 2.58 -7.92 -6.66
C ALA A 333 2.21 -6.81 -5.68
N PHE A 334 2.41 -5.55 -6.05
CA PHE A 334 2.09 -4.40 -5.21
C PHE A 334 0.60 -4.32 -4.87
N ALA A 335 -0.29 -4.70 -5.80
CA ALA A 335 -1.73 -4.71 -5.55
C ALA A 335 -2.23 -5.98 -4.81
N HIS A 336 -1.56 -7.13 -4.99
CA HIS A 336 -2.11 -8.44 -4.63
C HIS A 336 -1.10 -9.41 -3.99
N ALA A 337 -0.03 -8.94 -3.35
CA ALA A 337 1.02 -9.79 -2.76
C ALA A 337 0.47 -10.93 -1.88
N THR A 338 -0.43 -10.60 -0.95
CA THR A 338 -1.07 -11.59 -0.06
C THR A 338 -1.88 -12.64 -0.83
N VAL A 339 -2.60 -12.23 -1.87
CA VAL A 339 -3.39 -13.14 -2.71
C VAL A 339 -2.46 -14.08 -3.47
N LEU A 340 -1.46 -13.51 -4.13
CA LEU A 340 -0.49 -14.24 -4.91
C LEU A 340 0.22 -15.26 -4.03
N GLU A 341 0.70 -14.87 -2.86
CA GLU A 341 1.38 -15.78 -1.93
C GLU A 341 0.53 -17.02 -1.60
N ILE A 342 -0.79 -16.83 -1.42
CA ILE A 342 -1.71 -17.94 -1.14
C ILE A 342 -1.97 -18.78 -2.41
N CYS A 343 -2.17 -18.15 -3.56
CA CYS A 343 -2.36 -18.85 -4.82
C CYS A 343 -1.13 -19.69 -5.21
N LEU A 344 0.07 -19.19 -4.90
CA LEU A 344 1.35 -19.85 -5.16
C LEU A 344 1.61 -21.08 -4.29
N LYS A 345 0.73 -21.38 -3.32
CA LYS A 345 0.73 -22.70 -2.64
C LYS A 345 0.29 -23.82 -3.58
N ASN A 346 -0.49 -23.52 -4.62
CA ASN A 346 -0.82 -24.48 -5.68
C ASN A 346 0.38 -24.64 -6.63
N SER A 347 0.82 -25.89 -6.82
CA SER A 347 2.03 -26.22 -7.58
C SER A 347 1.94 -25.79 -9.05
N GLU A 348 0.79 -25.94 -9.68
CA GLU A 348 0.59 -25.63 -11.11
C GLU A 348 0.50 -24.12 -11.33
N PHE A 349 -0.25 -23.41 -10.47
CA PHE A 349 -0.29 -21.94 -10.48
C PHE A 349 1.11 -21.35 -10.27
N LYS A 350 1.86 -21.89 -9.30
CA LYS A 350 3.27 -21.54 -9.07
C LYS A 350 4.14 -21.83 -10.29
N ARG A 351 3.94 -22.98 -10.95
CA ARG A 351 4.71 -23.34 -12.15
C ARG A 351 4.50 -22.33 -13.26
N ILE A 352 3.28 -21.80 -13.43
CA ILE A 352 2.97 -20.75 -14.41
C ILE A 352 3.71 -19.45 -14.10
N PHE A 353 3.51 -18.87 -12.90
CA PHE A 353 4.08 -17.56 -12.56
C PHE A 353 5.59 -17.56 -12.28
N THR A 354 6.20 -18.74 -12.12
CA THR A 354 7.66 -18.89 -12.01
C THR A 354 8.32 -19.39 -13.30
N ASN A 355 7.55 -19.61 -14.36
CA ASN A 355 8.05 -20.01 -15.67
C ASN A 355 8.72 -18.82 -16.36
N GLU A 356 9.95 -19.02 -16.81
CA GLU A 356 10.77 -17.98 -17.44
C GLU A 356 10.13 -17.46 -18.74
N SER A 357 9.55 -18.33 -19.55
CA SER A 357 8.91 -17.94 -20.81
C SER A 357 7.65 -17.12 -20.59
N ILE A 358 6.85 -17.43 -19.56
CA ILE A 358 5.69 -16.63 -19.18
C ILE A 358 6.13 -15.22 -18.74
N LEU A 359 7.13 -15.12 -17.87
CA LEU A 359 7.67 -13.83 -17.45
C LEU A 359 8.31 -13.07 -18.62
N LEU A 360 9.01 -13.75 -19.53
CA LEU A 360 9.56 -13.13 -20.74
C LEU A 360 8.47 -12.59 -21.66
N LEU A 361 7.35 -13.30 -21.84
CA LEU A 361 6.20 -12.82 -22.60
C LEU A 361 5.57 -11.58 -21.94
N MET A 362 5.54 -11.52 -20.61
CA MET A 362 5.13 -10.33 -19.87
C MET A 362 6.09 -9.16 -20.10
N GLN A 363 7.40 -9.40 -19.97
CA GLN A 363 8.43 -8.40 -20.19
C GLN A 363 8.41 -7.84 -21.61
N LYS A 364 8.18 -8.69 -22.62
CA LYS A 364 8.03 -8.25 -24.02
C LYS A 364 6.69 -7.57 -24.31
N GLY A 365 5.75 -7.56 -23.37
CA GLY A 365 4.45 -6.89 -23.49
C GLY A 365 3.39 -7.65 -24.25
N PHE A 366 3.61 -8.94 -24.50
CA PHE A 366 2.65 -9.82 -25.15
C PHE A 366 1.64 -10.40 -24.18
N LEU A 367 1.97 -10.45 -22.89
CA LEU A 367 1.11 -10.98 -21.84
C LEU A 367 0.93 -9.97 -20.72
N ASP A 368 -0.32 -9.64 -20.38
CA ASP A 368 -0.63 -8.80 -19.23
C ASP A 368 -0.78 -9.67 -17.96
N PRO A 369 -0.01 -9.41 -16.89
CA PRO A 369 -0.03 -10.25 -15.69
C PRO A 369 -1.36 -10.20 -14.94
N PHE A 370 -2.08 -9.08 -14.98
CA PHE A 370 -3.36 -8.94 -14.31
C PHE A 370 -4.49 -9.67 -15.04
N ASN A 371 -4.51 -9.61 -16.37
CA ASN A 371 -5.43 -10.39 -17.20
C ASN A 371 -5.15 -11.89 -17.07
N LEU A 372 -3.87 -12.30 -17.04
CA LEU A 372 -3.51 -13.69 -16.78
C LEU A 372 -4.02 -14.13 -15.41
N PHE A 373 -3.74 -13.34 -14.37
CA PHE A 373 -4.19 -13.60 -13.01
C PHE A 373 -5.71 -13.77 -12.96
N LYS A 374 -6.47 -12.80 -13.48
CA LYS A 374 -7.93 -12.85 -13.57
C LYS A 374 -8.46 -14.07 -14.31
N LYS A 375 -7.78 -14.53 -15.36
CA LYS A 375 -8.21 -15.71 -16.12
C LYS A 375 -7.95 -17.02 -15.37
N LEU A 376 -6.96 -17.05 -14.48
CA LEU A 376 -6.61 -18.19 -13.65
C LEU A 376 -7.38 -18.23 -12.32
N THR A 377 -8.10 -17.17 -11.98
CA THR A 377 -8.86 -17.05 -10.74
C THR A 377 -10.35 -16.80 -10.99
N THR A 378 -11.19 -17.15 -10.03
CA THR A 378 -12.61 -16.76 -10.00
C THR A 378 -12.86 -15.93 -8.75
N ILE A 379 -13.74 -14.93 -8.89
CA ILE A 379 -14.16 -14.07 -7.77
C ILE A 379 -15.59 -14.48 -7.42
N ALA A 380 -15.75 -15.12 -6.27
CA ALA A 380 -17.04 -15.31 -5.61
C ALA A 380 -17.09 -14.39 -4.38
N SER A 381 -17.09 -14.95 -3.17
CA SER A 381 -16.84 -14.24 -1.90
C SER A 381 -15.35 -14.14 -1.56
N SER A 382 -14.52 -14.99 -2.16
CA SER A 382 -13.06 -14.97 -2.05
C SER A 382 -12.41 -15.29 -3.41
N ILE A 383 -11.11 -15.00 -3.55
CA ILE A 383 -10.36 -15.34 -4.76
C ILE A 383 -10.04 -16.84 -4.72
N GLU A 384 -10.62 -17.57 -5.65
CA GLU A 384 -10.44 -19.01 -5.85
C GLU A 384 -9.67 -19.28 -7.15
N LEU A 385 -9.03 -20.45 -7.22
CA LEU A 385 -8.26 -20.87 -8.39
C LEU A 385 -9.14 -21.63 -9.37
N ASN A 386 -9.14 -21.23 -10.64
CA ASN A 386 -9.77 -22.00 -11.71
C ASN A 386 -8.84 -23.14 -12.13
N GLN A 387 -8.99 -24.30 -11.46
CA GLN A 387 -8.08 -25.43 -11.65
C GLN A 387 -8.06 -25.97 -13.08
N GLN A 388 -9.19 -25.93 -13.80
CA GLN A 388 -9.24 -26.35 -15.21
C GLN A 388 -8.36 -25.44 -16.08
N THR A 389 -8.54 -24.13 -15.97
CA THR A 389 -7.79 -23.13 -16.74
C THR A 389 -6.30 -23.13 -16.38
N ILE A 390 -5.97 -23.33 -15.10
CA ILE A 390 -4.60 -23.51 -14.62
C ILE A 390 -3.97 -24.76 -15.24
N ASN A 391 -4.65 -25.91 -15.18
CA ASN A 391 -4.12 -27.16 -15.72
C ASN A 391 -3.91 -27.08 -17.24
N GLN A 392 -4.80 -26.38 -17.97
CA GLN A 392 -4.66 -26.16 -19.40
C GLN A 392 -3.39 -25.37 -19.73
N LEU A 393 -3.19 -24.20 -19.12
CA LEU A 393 -1.98 -23.40 -19.34
C LEU A 393 -0.72 -24.12 -18.86
N ALA A 394 -0.80 -24.77 -17.71
CA ALA A 394 0.32 -25.52 -17.16
C ALA A 394 0.78 -26.65 -18.10
N ASN A 395 -0.14 -27.30 -18.82
CA ASN A 395 0.16 -28.30 -19.85
C ASN A 395 0.78 -27.69 -21.12
N ASN A 396 0.55 -26.40 -21.37
CA ASN A 396 1.05 -25.66 -22.53
C ASN A 396 2.38 -24.93 -22.27
N LEU A 397 2.98 -24.99 -21.07
CA LEU A 397 4.19 -24.23 -20.75
C LEU A 397 5.38 -24.50 -21.68
N GLN A 398 5.53 -25.73 -22.19
CA GLN A 398 6.56 -26.04 -23.19
C GLN A 398 6.30 -25.36 -24.54
N ALA A 399 5.03 -25.18 -24.92
CA ALA A 399 4.69 -24.39 -26.10
C ALA A 399 5.00 -22.90 -25.87
N CYS A 400 4.75 -22.39 -24.65
CA CYS A 400 5.06 -21.01 -24.28
C CYS A 400 6.55 -20.67 -24.43
N SER A 401 7.47 -21.63 -24.23
CA SER A 401 8.90 -21.36 -24.44
C SER A 401 9.24 -21.13 -25.91
N ILE A 402 8.66 -21.92 -26.81
CA ILE A 402 8.83 -21.75 -28.26
C ILE A 402 8.17 -20.44 -28.72
N LEU A 403 6.97 -20.14 -28.20
CA LEU A 403 6.30 -18.87 -28.47
C LEU A 403 7.16 -17.68 -28.02
N ALA A 404 7.72 -17.70 -26.81
CA ALA A 404 8.54 -16.59 -26.30
C ALA A 404 9.84 -16.35 -27.10
N GLU A 405 10.40 -17.42 -27.65
CA GLU A 405 11.56 -17.41 -28.56
C GLU A 405 11.19 -16.74 -29.90
N VAL A 406 10.15 -17.23 -30.57
CA VAL A 406 9.79 -16.85 -31.96
C VAL A 406 9.02 -15.53 -32.02
N VAL A 407 7.99 -15.37 -31.19
CA VAL A 407 7.14 -14.16 -31.15
C VAL A 407 7.97 -12.96 -30.71
N GLY A 408 9.05 -13.20 -29.96
CA GLY A 408 9.99 -12.20 -29.50
C GLY A 408 10.74 -11.43 -30.59
N SER A 409 10.80 -11.93 -31.82
CA SER A 409 11.44 -11.25 -32.94
C SER A 409 10.46 -10.44 -33.81
N GLN A 410 9.15 -10.60 -33.58
CA GLN A 410 8.09 -9.98 -34.40
C GLN A 410 7.57 -8.70 -33.75
N ARG A 411 7.47 -7.60 -34.53
CA ARG A 411 7.02 -6.29 -34.04
C ARG A 411 5.51 -6.18 -33.80
N THR A 412 4.70 -7.02 -34.45
CA THR A 412 3.23 -6.97 -34.36
C THR A 412 2.70 -8.37 -34.10
N VAL A 413 2.14 -8.56 -32.92
CA VAL A 413 1.59 -9.84 -32.46
C VAL A 413 0.20 -9.57 -31.90
N ASP A 414 -0.78 -10.33 -32.36
CA ASP A 414 -2.12 -10.31 -31.80
C ASP A 414 -2.09 -10.95 -30.39
N LYS A 415 -2.27 -10.10 -29.38
CA LYS A 415 -2.21 -10.49 -27.96
C LYS A 415 -3.38 -11.39 -27.56
N GLU A 416 -4.56 -11.18 -28.16
CA GLU A 416 -5.73 -11.99 -27.85
C GLU A 416 -5.57 -13.39 -28.43
N LEU A 417 -5.05 -13.48 -29.65
CA LEU A 417 -4.72 -14.76 -30.28
C LEU A 417 -3.65 -15.51 -29.49
N LEU A 418 -2.56 -14.85 -29.09
CA LEU A 418 -1.53 -15.46 -28.26
C LEU A 418 -2.11 -15.98 -26.94
N LEU A 419 -2.94 -15.18 -26.28
CA LEU A 419 -3.63 -15.58 -25.06
C LEU A 419 -4.57 -16.76 -25.33
N GLY A 420 -5.29 -16.79 -26.45
CA GLY A 420 -6.12 -17.91 -26.88
C GLY A 420 -5.31 -19.21 -27.00
N LEU A 421 -4.19 -19.16 -27.71
CA LEU A 421 -3.27 -20.29 -27.89
C LEU A 421 -2.73 -20.81 -26.56
N MET A 422 -2.37 -19.93 -25.63
CA MET A 422 -1.87 -20.34 -24.31
C MET A 422 -2.87 -21.22 -23.52
N PHE A 423 -4.17 -21.05 -23.77
CA PHE A 423 -5.24 -21.83 -23.12
C PHE A 423 -5.91 -22.87 -24.03
N SER A 424 -5.51 -22.97 -25.30
CA SER A 424 -6.06 -23.95 -26.23
C SER A 424 -5.60 -25.36 -25.89
N SER A 425 -6.52 -26.32 -25.96
CA SER A 425 -6.23 -27.75 -25.80
C SER A 425 -5.40 -28.33 -26.96
N LYS A 426 -5.30 -27.61 -28.08
CA LYS A 426 -4.58 -28.04 -29.28
C LYS A 426 -3.11 -27.65 -29.25
N THR A 427 -2.78 -26.56 -28.56
CA THR A 427 -1.44 -25.96 -28.53
C THR A 427 -0.35 -26.95 -28.19
N LYS A 428 -0.49 -27.70 -27.08
CA LYS A 428 0.47 -28.75 -26.71
C LYS A 428 0.73 -29.73 -27.85
N SER A 429 -0.33 -30.23 -28.50
CA SER A 429 -0.19 -31.23 -29.55
C SER A 429 0.54 -30.69 -30.79
N PHE A 430 0.33 -29.41 -31.12
CA PHE A 430 1.03 -28.75 -32.22
C PHE A 430 2.52 -28.64 -31.93
N PHE A 431 2.88 -28.09 -30.76
CA PHE A 431 4.26 -27.85 -30.37
C PHE A 431 5.03 -29.13 -29.96
N GLN A 432 4.36 -30.28 -29.86
CA GLN A 432 5.00 -31.59 -29.73
C GLN A 432 5.46 -32.19 -31.07
N ASN A 433 5.01 -31.64 -32.20
CA ASN A 433 5.44 -32.08 -33.52
C ASN A 433 6.61 -31.22 -34.01
N GLY A 434 7.83 -31.78 -33.98
CA GLY A 434 9.05 -31.06 -34.35
C GLY A 434 9.01 -30.41 -35.74
N LEU A 435 8.41 -31.07 -36.74
CA LEU A 435 8.32 -30.53 -38.11
C LEU A 435 7.40 -29.30 -38.18
N LEU A 436 6.32 -29.28 -37.40
CA LEU A 436 5.44 -28.11 -37.30
C LEU A 436 6.11 -26.97 -36.54
N VAL A 437 6.86 -27.30 -35.49
CA VAL A 437 7.67 -26.33 -34.73
C VAL A 437 8.72 -25.69 -35.62
N ASP A 438 9.39 -26.47 -36.47
CA ASP A 438 10.41 -25.95 -37.39
C ASP A 438 9.83 -24.97 -38.41
N LEU A 439 8.68 -25.31 -39.01
CA LEU A 439 7.96 -24.41 -39.92
C LEU A 439 7.48 -23.14 -39.20
N PHE A 440 6.99 -23.25 -37.97
CA PHE A 440 6.62 -22.10 -37.15
C PHE A 440 7.84 -21.21 -36.84
N LYS A 441 8.98 -21.79 -36.45
CA LYS A 441 10.22 -21.06 -36.19
C LYS A 441 10.76 -20.34 -37.42
N LYS A 442 10.56 -20.91 -38.62
CA LYS A 442 10.91 -20.29 -39.91
C LYS A 442 9.95 -19.17 -40.34
N GLY A 443 8.82 -19.01 -39.65
CA GLY A 443 7.79 -18.02 -39.98
C GLY A 443 6.78 -18.46 -41.03
N GLU A 444 6.86 -19.71 -41.51
CA GLU A 444 5.95 -20.27 -42.52
C GLU A 444 4.54 -20.48 -41.95
N ILE A 445 4.45 -20.86 -40.67
CA ILE A 445 3.18 -20.98 -39.94
C ILE A 445 2.98 -19.72 -39.11
N SER A 446 1.88 -19.00 -39.33
CA SER A 446 1.49 -17.87 -38.49
C SER A 446 0.78 -18.33 -37.21
N LEU A 447 0.72 -17.46 -36.20
CA LEU A 447 -0.02 -17.74 -34.96
C LEU A 447 -1.48 -18.14 -35.24
N ALA A 448 -2.13 -17.54 -36.24
CA ALA A 448 -3.54 -17.76 -36.56
C ALA A 448 -3.82 -19.15 -37.15
N MET A 449 -2.77 -19.82 -37.64
CA MET A 449 -2.86 -21.16 -38.21
C MET A 449 -2.76 -22.27 -37.16
N ILE A 450 -2.14 -22.00 -36.00
CA ILE A 450 -1.81 -23.04 -35.00
C ILE A 450 -3.06 -23.79 -34.52
N ASP A 451 -4.13 -23.09 -34.16
CA ASP A 451 -5.37 -23.70 -33.68
C ASP A 451 -6.21 -24.40 -34.79
N LYS A 452 -5.89 -24.11 -36.07
CA LYS A 452 -6.53 -24.72 -37.23
C LYS A 452 -5.88 -26.06 -37.58
N ILE A 453 -4.58 -26.19 -37.37
CA ILE A 453 -3.82 -27.41 -37.68
C ILE A 453 -4.08 -28.46 -36.60
N LEU A 454 -4.56 -29.63 -37.03
CA LEU A 454 -4.81 -30.79 -36.16
C LEU A 454 -3.72 -31.84 -36.38
N PRO A 455 -2.69 -31.92 -35.52
CA PRO A 455 -1.49 -32.72 -35.80
C PRO A 455 -1.75 -34.22 -36.01
N TYR A 456 -2.80 -34.76 -35.39
CA TYR A 456 -3.17 -36.17 -35.53
C TYR A 456 -3.72 -36.52 -36.92
N LYS A 457 -4.15 -35.53 -37.73
CA LYS A 457 -4.60 -35.74 -39.11
C LYS A 457 -3.44 -35.77 -40.12
N ILE A 458 -2.23 -35.38 -39.70
CA ILE A 458 -1.06 -35.31 -40.58
C ILE A 458 -0.46 -36.71 -40.73
N ASN A 459 -0.32 -37.17 -41.97
CA ASN A 459 0.43 -38.39 -42.26
C ASN A 459 1.92 -38.15 -42.01
N LYS A 460 2.44 -38.65 -40.88
CA LYS A 460 3.83 -38.41 -40.45
C LYS A 460 4.86 -38.83 -41.49
N LYS A 461 4.67 -39.94 -42.19
CA LYS A 461 5.67 -40.46 -43.15
C LYS A 461 5.75 -39.59 -44.39
N GLU A 462 4.59 -39.25 -44.94
CA GLU A 462 4.47 -38.37 -46.11
C GLU A 462 4.99 -36.98 -45.77
N PHE A 463 4.52 -36.38 -44.68
CA PHE A 463 4.89 -35.04 -44.27
C PHE A 463 6.39 -34.87 -43.98
N SER A 464 7.06 -35.92 -43.51
CA SER A 464 8.51 -35.91 -43.26
C SER A 464 9.35 -35.94 -44.54
N ALA A 465 8.79 -36.46 -45.65
CA ALA A 465 9.49 -36.59 -46.92
C ALA A 465 9.44 -35.32 -47.79
N LEU A 466 8.55 -34.38 -47.44
CA LEU A 466 8.34 -33.12 -48.16
C LEU A 466 9.37 -32.05 -47.77
N ASN A 467 9.72 -31.18 -48.71
CA ASN A 467 10.42 -29.92 -48.41
C ASN A 467 9.47 -28.89 -47.76
N ASP A 468 9.99 -27.76 -47.30
CA ASP A 468 9.18 -26.80 -46.52
C ASP A 468 8.01 -26.19 -47.31
N ASN A 469 8.20 -25.87 -48.60
CA ASN A 469 7.14 -25.35 -49.46
C ASN A 469 6.04 -26.40 -49.69
N GLU A 470 6.45 -27.64 -49.97
CA GLU A 470 5.53 -28.77 -50.15
C GLU A 470 4.77 -29.09 -48.84
N LYS A 471 5.42 -28.95 -47.68
CA LYS A 471 4.77 -29.08 -46.38
C LYS A 471 3.70 -28.01 -46.18
N MET A 472 3.98 -26.75 -46.54
CA MET A 472 2.98 -25.69 -46.45
C MET A 472 1.81 -25.92 -47.40
N GLU A 473 2.06 -26.33 -48.64
CA GLU A 473 1.00 -26.69 -49.59
C GLU A 473 0.14 -27.86 -49.06
N TYR A 474 0.77 -28.88 -48.48
CA TYR A 474 0.10 -30.00 -47.82
C TYR A 474 -0.81 -29.52 -46.67
N LEU A 475 -0.30 -28.66 -45.77
CA LEU A 475 -1.07 -28.13 -44.64
C LEU A 475 -2.24 -27.24 -45.11
N THR A 476 -2.00 -26.38 -46.10
CA THR A 476 -3.01 -25.49 -46.69
C THR A 476 -4.16 -26.29 -47.30
N LYS A 477 -3.85 -27.33 -48.08
CA LYS A 477 -4.88 -28.22 -48.65
C LYS A 477 -5.64 -29.00 -47.58
N LEU A 478 -4.94 -29.51 -46.56
CA LEU A 478 -5.53 -30.38 -45.55
C LEU A 478 -6.41 -29.63 -44.54
N PHE A 479 -6.07 -28.37 -44.22
CA PHE A 479 -6.74 -27.58 -43.18
C PHE A 479 -7.41 -26.31 -43.69
N SER A 480 -7.40 -26.07 -45.01
CA SER A 480 -7.96 -24.86 -45.64
C SER A 480 -7.40 -23.59 -45.00
N LEU A 481 -6.07 -23.51 -44.89
CA LEU A 481 -5.40 -22.35 -44.32
C LEU A 481 -5.42 -21.20 -45.33
N GLU A 482 -5.72 -19.99 -44.87
CA GLU A 482 -5.52 -18.78 -45.67
C GLU A 482 -4.03 -18.45 -45.63
N GLU A 483 -3.40 -18.21 -46.79
CA GLU A 483 -1.96 -17.91 -46.86
C GLU A 483 -1.62 -16.66 -46.03
N ALA A 484 -0.51 -16.72 -45.30
CA ALA A 484 0.00 -15.55 -44.59
C ALA A 484 0.34 -14.45 -45.61
N PRO A 485 0.06 -13.17 -45.34
CA PRO A 485 0.54 -12.09 -46.19
C PRO A 485 2.07 -12.11 -46.13
N GLY A 486 2.69 -12.59 -47.22
CA GLY A 486 4.14 -12.67 -47.36
C GLY A 486 4.79 -11.30 -47.33
N ASN A 487 6.05 -11.27 -46.87
CA ASN A 487 6.95 -10.12 -46.95
C ASN A 487 6.89 -9.44 -48.34
N LEU A 488 6.35 -8.22 -48.40
CA LEU A 488 6.59 -7.28 -49.50
C LEU A 488 7.45 -6.14 -48.97
N LEU A 489 8.77 -6.34 -49.02
CA LEU A 489 9.68 -5.25 -49.32
C LEU A 489 9.66 -5.09 -50.83
N GLU A 490 8.83 -4.18 -51.35
CA GLU A 490 9.18 -3.23 -52.42
C GLU A 490 7.98 -2.34 -52.80
N ASP A 491 8.33 -1.06 -52.95
CA ASP A 491 7.73 0.00 -53.74
C ASP A 491 6.42 0.68 -53.30
N ALA A 492 6.65 1.89 -52.80
CA ALA A 492 5.75 3.03 -52.90
C ALA A 492 5.29 3.26 -54.35
N ASN A 493 3.97 3.24 -54.60
CA ASN A 493 3.22 4.40 -55.09
C ASN A 493 1.79 4.06 -55.56
N PHE A 494 0.89 5.01 -55.23
CA PHE A 494 -0.40 5.32 -55.87
C PHE A 494 -1.61 4.37 -55.74
N ALA A 495 -2.49 4.77 -54.81
CA ALA A 495 -3.91 5.10 -55.00
C ALA A 495 -4.86 4.07 -55.64
N VAL A 496 -5.98 3.78 -54.97
CA VAL A 496 -7.24 4.54 -55.09
C VAL A 496 -8.26 3.91 -54.12
N SER A 497 -8.74 4.78 -53.22
CA SER A 497 -9.89 4.57 -52.35
C SER A 497 -11.18 4.36 -53.14
N THR A 498 -11.98 3.35 -52.78
CA THR A 498 -13.44 3.43 -52.89
C THR A 498 -14.12 2.87 -51.63
N PRO A 499 -15.24 3.48 -51.18
CA PRO A 499 -15.82 3.25 -49.85
C PRO A 499 -17.03 2.29 -49.91
N ILE A 500 -17.20 1.46 -48.89
CA ILE A 500 -18.42 0.67 -48.67
C ILE A 500 -18.86 0.86 -47.20
N PRO A 501 -20.18 0.97 -46.93
CA PRO A 501 -20.71 2.05 -46.11
C PRO A 501 -20.91 1.68 -44.63
N VAL A 502 -20.69 2.69 -43.80
CA VAL A 502 -21.04 2.73 -42.38
C VAL A 502 -22.56 2.83 -42.25
N LYS A 503 -23.20 1.80 -41.68
CA LYS A 503 -24.50 1.99 -41.02
C LYS A 503 -24.23 2.44 -39.59
N ASN A 504 -24.48 3.73 -39.37
CA ASN A 504 -24.50 4.38 -38.07
C ASN A 504 -25.53 3.72 -37.14
N ALA A 505 -25.10 3.34 -35.95
CA ALA A 505 -25.91 3.44 -34.75
C ALA A 505 -25.21 4.46 -33.84
N LEU A 506 -25.81 5.65 -33.74
CA LEU A 506 -25.46 6.64 -32.73
C LEU A 506 -25.58 6.01 -31.33
N VAL A 507 -24.50 6.03 -30.57
CA VAL A 507 -24.58 6.35 -29.14
C VAL A 507 -23.44 7.31 -28.84
N SER A 508 -23.79 8.60 -28.82
CA SER A 508 -23.04 9.64 -28.13
C SER A 508 -22.99 9.31 -26.64
N ASN A 509 -21.79 9.23 -26.05
CA ASN A 509 -21.42 9.98 -24.83
C ASN A 509 -20.05 9.56 -24.28
N GLY A 510 -19.19 10.57 -24.11
CA GLY A 510 -18.53 10.81 -22.83
C GLY A 510 -17.39 9.88 -22.43
N LEU A 511 -16.17 10.30 -22.75
CA LEU A 511 -14.97 9.99 -21.98
C LEU A 511 -15.16 10.47 -20.52
N LYS A 512 -15.53 9.57 -19.61
CA LYS A 512 -15.46 9.77 -18.15
C LYS A 512 -14.97 8.48 -17.49
N THR A 513 -13.73 8.56 -17.03
CA THR A 513 -13.18 7.97 -15.78
C THR A 513 -13.78 6.68 -15.24
N ALA A 514 -12.91 5.67 -15.17
CA ALA A 514 -13.04 4.50 -14.32
C ALA A 514 -13.15 4.88 -12.84
N LEU A 515 -14.38 4.92 -12.32
CA LEU A 515 -14.83 4.83 -10.93
C LEU A 515 -16.36 4.90 -11.03
N ASP A 516 -17.09 4.03 -10.33
CA ASP A 516 -18.56 3.87 -10.34
C ASP A 516 -19.14 2.83 -11.30
N ILE A 517 -18.99 1.54 -10.99
CA ILE A 517 -20.04 0.51 -11.16
C ILE A 517 -19.91 -0.51 -10.01
N PHE A 518 -20.52 -0.20 -8.87
CA PHE A 518 -21.00 -1.21 -7.90
C PHE A 518 -22.42 -0.80 -7.55
N ASP A 519 -23.37 -1.31 -8.32
CA ASP A 519 -24.77 -1.30 -7.96
C ASP A 519 -25.26 -2.74 -8.13
N MET A 520 -25.48 -3.41 -7.01
CA MET A 520 -26.08 -4.75 -6.96
C MET A 520 -27.35 -4.69 -6.10
N PRO A 521 -28.42 -5.40 -6.50
CA PRO A 521 -29.68 -5.40 -5.79
C PRO A 521 -29.57 -6.14 -4.46
N HIS A 522 -30.26 -5.61 -3.45
CA HIS A 522 -30.53 -6.26 -2.17
C HIS A 522 -31.37 -7.54 -2.36
N ASP A 523 -30.92 -8.65 -1.77
CA ASP A 523 -31.83 -9.62 -1.16
C ASP A 523 -31.16 -10.35 0.02
N GLU A 524 -31.95 -10.61 1.04
CA GLU A 524 -31.61 -10.93 2.42
C GLU A 524 -31.43 -12.45 2.65
N SER A 525 -30.35 -12.85 3.33
CA SER A 525 -30.34 -13.82 4.45
C SER A 525 -28.91 -14.29 4.76
N ALA A 526 -28.42 -13.83 5.91
CA ALA A 526 -27.10 -14.14 6.46
C ALA A 526 -27.01 -15.52 7.11
N PRO A 527 -25.79 -16.06 7.28
CA PRO A 527 -25.36 -16.67 8.54
C PRO A 527 -24.45 -15.70 9.31
N GLU A 528 -24.65 -15.65 10.63
CA GLU A 528 -24.01 -14.76 11.61
C GLU A 528 -22.46 -14.79 11.51
N VAL A 529 -21.87 -13.64 11.19
CA VAL A 529 -20.44 -13.36 11.28
C VAL A 529 -20.23 -12.44 12.47
N GLU A 530 -19.33 -12.81 13.38
CA GLU A 530 -18.92 -11.99 14.52
C GLU A 530 -18.64 -10.54 14.10
N GLU A 531 -19.41 -9.61 14.66
CA GLU A 531 -19.34 -8.18 14.41
C GLU A 531 -18.00 -7.60 14.90
N LEU A 532 -16.98 -7.67 14.05
CA LEU A 532 -15.88 -6.71 14.07
C LEU A 532 -16.42 -5.40 13.49
N PHE A 533 -16.48 -4.36 14.33
CA PHE A 533 -16.90 -2.97 14.05
C PHE A 533 -18.40 -2.69 14.17
N LEU A 534 -18.90 -2.55 15.41
CA LEU A 534 -20.03 -1.67 15.67
C LEU A 534 -19.51 -0.23 15.80
N ILE A 535 -19.82 0.60 14.81
CA ILE A 535 -19.82 2.06 14.99
C ILE A 535 -20.91 2.34 16.02
N PRO A 536 -20.64 3.01 17.17
CA PRO A 536 -21.71 3.34 18.09
C PRO A 536 -22.72 4.22 17.38
N GLU A 537 -23.93 3.71 17.16
CA GLU A 537 -25.06 4.60 16.97
C GLU A 537 -25.12 5.48 18.22
N SER A 538 -25.09 6.79 18.02
CA SER A 538 -25.26 7.75 19.11
C SER A 538 -26.53 7.37 19.84
N SER A 539 -26.41 6.84 21.05
CA SER A 539 -27.55 6.46 21.86
C SER A 539 -28.53 7.61 21.86
N ALA A 540 -29.73 7.37 21.35
CA ALA A 540 -30.82 8.33 21.44
C ALA A 540 -31.00 8.62 22.92
N VAL A 541 -30.52 9.78 23.36
CA VAL A 541 -30.78 10.29 24.70
C VAL A 541 -32.29 10.44 24.77
N THR A 542 -32.91 9.63 25.62
CA THR A 542 -34.33 9.76 25.98
C THR A 542 -34.55 11.19 26.46
N VAL A 543 -35.17 12.00 25.60
CA VAL A 543 -35.56 13.36 25.94
C VAL A 543 -36.70 13.25 26.94
N VAL A 544 -36.35 13.35 28.23
CA VAL A 544 -37.32 13.86 29.21
C VAL A 544 -37.54 15.31 28.81
N THR A 545 -38.72 15.58 28.23
CA THR A 545 -39.17 16.92 27.87
C THR A 545 -39.27 17.76 29.13
N THR A 546 -38.24 18.57 29.39
CA THR A 546 -38.37 19.79 30.18
C THR A 546 -37.89 20.95 29.33
N GLU A 547 -38.78 21.94 29.24
CA GLU A 547 -38.78 23.21 28.53
C GLU A 547 -37.45 23.76 27.99
N ALA A 548 -37.55 24.29 26.78
CA ALA A 548 -36.48 24.88 25.98
C ALA A 548 -35.58 25.85 26.76
N THR A 549 -34.37 25.40 27.05
CA THR A 549 -33.22 26.30 27.27
C THR A 549 -32.32 26.20 26.04
N GLN A 550 -32.20 27.33 25.31
CA GLN A 550 -31.31 27.48 24.17
C GLN A 550 -29.90 26.98 24.52
N LYS A 551 -29.35 26.06 23.71
CA LYS A 551 -27.92 25.74 23.75
C LYS A 551 -27.13 27.05 23.57
N PRO A 552 -26.15 27.37 24.43
CA PRO A 552 -25.36 28.58 24.25
C PRO A 552 -24.55 28.42 22.96
N GLY A 553 -24.89 29.23 21.95
CA GLY A 553 -24.08 29.35 20.75
C GLY A 553 -22.71 29.87 21.16
N ILE A 554 -21.65 29.12 20.84
CA ILE A 554 -20.28 29.59 21.03
C ILE A 554 -20.10 30.80 20.12
N ASN A 555 -20.15 31.99 20.71
CA ASN A 555 -19.92 33.23 19.99
C ASN A 555 -18.43 33.30 19.65
N VAL A 556 -18.10 33.07 18.38
CA VAL A 556 -16.73 33.06 17.84
C VAL A 556 -15.99 34.36 18.20
N GLY A 557 -16.70 35.50 18.31
CA GLY A 557 -16.11 36.76 18.78
C GLY A 557 -15.62 36.73 20.23
N LEU A 558 -16.33 36.02 21.12
CA LEU A 558 -15.92 35.83 22.52
C LEU A 558 -14.82 34.75 22.66
N LEU A 559 -14.81 33.75 21.78
CA LEU A 559 -13.74 32.75 21.73
C LEU A 559 -12.41 33.39 21.26
N VAL A 560 -12.46 34.18 20.20
CA VAL A 560 -11.31 34.96 19.72
C VAL A 560 -10.86 35.97 20.78
N GLN A 561 -11.78 36.66 21.47
CA GLN A 561 -11.45 37.55 22.60
C GLN A 561 -10.85 36.82 23.80
N SER A 562 -11.32 35.61 24.12
CA SER A 562 -10.78 34.80 25.22
C SER A 562 -9.37 34.30 24.90
N MET A 563 -9.10 33.98 23.63
CA MET A 563 -7.77 33.61 23.14
C MET A 563 -6.83 34.82 23.01
N THR A 564 -7.31 36.00 22.61
CA THR A 564 -6.49 37.25 22.58
C THR A 564 -6.15 37.72 24.00
N LYS A 565 -7.08 37.66 24.95
CA LYS A 565 -6.82 38.02 26.36
C LYS A 565 -5.92 37.01 27.09
N GLY A 566 -5.85 35.77 26.61
CA GLY A 566 -4.94 34.73 27.09
C GLY A 566 -3.52 34.76 26.49
N GLY A 567 -3.20 35.76 25.65
CA GLY A 567 -1.85 35.93 25.08
C GLY A 567 -1.58 35.19 23.77
N ILE A 568 -2.55 34.44 23.23
CA ILE A 568 -2.39 33.53 22.08
C ILE A 568 -2.23 34.26 20.73
N LEU A 569 -2.64 35.52 20.62
CA LEU A 569 -2.75 36.23 19.34
C LEU A 569 -1.90 37.51 19.23
N ASN A 570 -1.05 37.83 20.21
CA ASN A 570 -0.31 39.11 20.23
C ASN A 570 1.03 39.12 19.47
N THR A 571 1.40 38.09 18.71
CA THR A 571 2.66 38.06 17.95
C THR A 571 2.52 38.33 16.45
N VAL A 572 1.32 38.50 15.91
CA VAL A 572 1.16 39.01 14.53
C VAL A 572 1.16 40.54 14.58
N LYS A 573 2.35 41.15 14.58
CA LYS A 573 2.46 42.56 14.17
C LYS A 573 2.01 42.64 12.71
N PRO A 574 1.03 43.49 12.35
CA PRO A 574 0.71 43.75 10.96
C PRO A 574 1.94 44.37 10.30
N SER A 575 2.47 43.73 9.26
CA SER A 575 3.43 44.37 8.37
C SER A 575 2.79 45.64 7.81
N GLU A 576 3.46 46.78 7.98
CA GLU A 576 3.08 48.04 7.33
C GLU A 576 2.93 47.80 5.82
N GLN A 577 1.73 48.01 5.29
CA GLN A 577 1.52 48.09 3.85
C GLN A 577 2.34 49.27 3.31
N PRO A 578 3.07 49.11 2.19
CA PRO A 578 3.66 50.25 1.51
C PRO A 578 2.52 51.13 0.97
N LYS A 579 2.50 52.39 1.39
CA LYS A 579 1.66 53.42 0.78
C LYS A 579 2.02 53.51 -0.70
N ASN A 580 1.06 53.22 -1.57
CA ASN A 580 1.07 53.65 -2.95
C ASN A 580 1.04 55.19 -2.98
N SER A 581 2.20 55.81 -3.17
CA SER A 581 2.28 57.16 -3.72
C SER A 581 2.25 57.04 -5.24
N ALA A 582 1.17 57.53 -5.84
CA ALA A 582 1.08 57.79 -7.26
C ALA A 582 2.12 58.86 -7.63
N GLU A 583 3.05 58.51 -8.51
CA GLU A 583 3.77 59.48 -9.34
C GLU A 583 3.67 59.03 -10.80
N GLU A 584 2.96 59.85 -11.57
CA GLU A 584 2.97 59.84 -13.02
C GLU A 584 4.40 60.05 -13.53
N VAL A 585 4.90 59.12 -14.33
CA VAL A 585 6.05 59.40 -15.21
C VAL A 585 5.58 59.29 -16.65
N LYS A 586 5.58 60.46 -17.31
CA LYS A 586 5.33 60.68 -18.73
C LYS A 586 6.24 59.81 -19.59
N VAL A 587 5.64 59.10 -20.54
CA VAL A 587 6.33 58.57 -21.71
C VAL A 587 6.68 59.75 -22.62
N THR A 588 7.96 59.87 -22.98
CA THR A 588 8.40 60.69 -24.12
C THR A 588 8.97 59.72 -25.16
N LEU A 589 8.61 59.96 -26.42
CA LEU A 589 8.93 59.18 -27.62
C LEU A 589 10.42 58.86 -27.78
#